data_AF-A0A2E5YTE9-F1
#
_entry.id   AF-A0A2E5YTE9-F1
#
_cell.length_a   1.000
_cell.length_b   1.000
_cell.length_c   1.000
_cell.angle_alpha   90.00
_cell.angle_beta   90.00
_cell.angle_gamma   90.00
#
_symmetry.space_group_name_H-M   'P 1'
#
loop_
_entity.id
_entity.type
_entity.pdbx_description
1 polymer ?
#
loop_
_entity_poly.entity_id
_entity_poly.type
_entity_poly.pdbx_seq_one_letter_code
_entity_poly.pdbx_strand_id
1 'polypeptide(L)'
;MSVHGEYSRALETLIACVRTLDRPDRESRIEQLANARVDRNPDLSTAARNSLEALRDLAETEATPTRIAEASTHLLSHCRIILGTSE
;
A
#
# COMPACT_ATOMS: atom_id res chain seq x y z
N MET A 1 12.27 -15.30 4.47
CA MET A 1 12.05 -14.19 3.50
C MET A 1 12.38 -12.88 4.22
N SER A 2 12.86 -11.86 3.52
CA SER A 2 13.18 -10.56 4.14
C SER A 2 11.94 -9.66 4.19
N VAL A 3 11.78 -8.91 5.29
CA VAL A 3 10.66 -7.96 5.50
C VAL A 3 10.51 -7.00 4.32
N HIS A 4 11.64 -6.55 3.76
CA HIS A 4 11.67 -5.70 2.57
C HIS A 4 11.01 -6.34 1.34
N GLY A 5 11.28 -7.62 1.10
CA GLY A 5 10.72 -8.36 -0.05
C GLY A 5 9.23 -8.64 0.11
N GLU A 6 8.78 -8.95 1.32
CA GLU A 6 7.36 -9.19 1.61
C GLU A 6 6.54 -7.90 1.51
N TYR A 7 7.06 -6.79 2.06
CA TYR A 7 6.49 -5.46 1.88
C TYR A 7 6.37 -5.07 0.41
N SER A 8 7.46 -5.18 -0.37
CA SER A 8 7.47 -4.82 -1.79
C SER A 8 6.45 -5.65 -2.59
N ARG A 9 6.34 -6.95 -2.29
CA ARG A 9 5.34 -7.83 -2.93
C ARG A 9 3.92 -7.43 -2.56
N ALA A 10 3.66 -7.10 -1.30
CA ALA A 10 2.34 -6.66 -0.85
C ALA A 10 1.93 -5.34 -1.53
N LEU A 11 2.85 -4.39 -1.64
CA LEU A 11 2.63 -3.11 -2.32
C LEU A 11 2.32 -3.31 -3.82
N GLU A 12 3.12 -4.10 -4.53
CA GLU A 12 2.88 -4.37 -5.96
C GLU A 12 1.57 -5.12 -6.20
N THR A 13 1.18 -6.03 -5.29
CA THR A 13 -0.13 -6.69 -5.33
C THR A 13 -1.26 -5.67 -5.23
N LEU A 14 -1.18 -4.74 -4.28
CA LEU A 14 -2.18 -3.69 -4.12
C LEU A 14 -2.27 -2.78 -5.35
N ILE A 15 -1.11 -2.34 -5.88
CA ILE A 15 -1.06 -1.55 -7.12
C ILE A 15 -1.74 -2.31 -8.28
N ALA A 16 -1.47 -3.61 -8.42
CA ALA A 16 -2.12 -4.43 -9.44
C ALA A 16 -3.64 -4.50 -9.25
N CYS A 17 -4.14 -4.62 -8.02
CA CYS A 17 -5.58 -4.58 -7.76
C CYS A 17 -6.18 -3.20 -8.10
N VAL A 18 -5.54 -2.10 -7.70
CA VAL A 18 -6.01 -0.73 -8.01
C VAL A 18 -6.02 -0.48 -9.52
N ARG A 19 -5.06 -1.02 -10.28
CA ARG A 19 -5.06 -0.95 -11.76
C ARG A 19 -6.30 -1.53 -12.42
N THR A 20 -6.98 -2.48 -11.76
CA THR A 20 -8.21 -3.09 -12.29
C THR A 20 -9.47 -2.29 -11.99
N LEU A 21 -9.38 -1.21 -11.21
CA LEU A 21 -10.51 -0.34 -10.94
C LEU A 21 -10.93 0.46 -12.18
N ASP A 22 -12.23 0.60 -12.36
CA ASP A 22 -12.81 1.55 -13.30
C ASP A 22 -13.26 2.81 -12.53
N ARG A 23 -12.30 3.65 -12.16
CA ARG A 23 -12.53 4.90 -11.42
C ARG A 23 -11.66 6.04 -11.98
N PRO A 24 -12.16 7.29 -11.98
CA PRO A 24 -11.45 8.43 -12.57
C PRO A 24 -10.16 8.81 -11.84
N ASP A 25 -10.06 8.49 -10.55
CA ASP A 25 -8.93 8.77 -9.67
C ASP A 25 -7.92 7.60 -9.57
N ARG A 26 -8.08 6.56 -10.39
CA ARG A 26 -7.21 5.37 -10.42
C ARG A 26 -5.73 5.73 -10.56
N GLU A 27 -5.39 6.56 -11.54
CA GLU A 27 -3.98 6.89 -11.83
C GLU A 27 -3.33 7.63 -10.65
N SER A 28 -4.05 8.58 -10.05
CA SER A 28 -3.60 9.30 -8.85
C SER A 28 -3.32 8.33 -7.70
N ARG A 29 -4.19 7.34 -7.46
CA ARG A 29 -3.98 6.33 -6.42
C ARG A 29 -2.79 5.42 -6.71
N ILE A 30 -2.60 5.02 -7.96
CA ILE A 30 -1.45 4.22 -8.38
C ILE A 30 -0.16 5.01 -8.13
N GLU A 31 -0.15 6.30 -8.44
CA GLU A 31 1.01 7.17 -8.22
C GLU A 31 1.34 7.32 -6.73
N GLN A 32 0.33 7.56 -5.88
CA GLN A 32 0.49 7.58 -4.43
C GLN A 32 1.09 6.27 -3.89
N LEU A 33 0.56 5.12 -4.33
CA LEU A 33 1.11 3.82 -3.95
C LEU A 33 2.53 3.59 -4.50
N ALA A 34 2.81 4.04 -5.72
CA ALA A 34 4.14 3.93 -6.32
C ALA A 34 5.18 4.76 -5.56
N ASN A 35 4.80 5.90 -5.00
CA ASN A 35 5.66 6.73 -4.15
C ASN A 35 6.01 6.07 -2.81
N ALA A 36 5.30 5.01 -2.43
CA ALA A 36 5.66 4.20 -1.28
C ALA A 36 6.67 3.08 -1.60
N ARG A 37 7.10 2.89 -2.86
CA ARG A 37 8.11 1.87 -3.18
C ARG A 37 9.44 2.17 -2.50
N VAL A 38 10.15 1.12 -2.10
CA VAL A 38 11.39 1.30 -1.33
C VAL A 38 12.49 1.98 -2.15
N ASP A 39 12.55 1.74 -3.46
CA ASP A 39 13.50 2.40 -4.36
C ASP A 39 13.26 3.92 -4.52
N ARG A 40 12.08 4.41 -4.12
CA ARG A 40 11.71 5.83 -4.11
C ARG A 40 11.86 6.50 -2.74
N ASN A 41 12.28 5.75 -1.71
CA ASN A 41 12.35 6.22 -0.35
C ASN A 41 13.75 6.00 0.25
N PRO A 42 14.18 6.84 1.20
CA PRO A 42 15.50 6.71 1.83
C PRO A 42 15.64 5.43 2.67
N ASP A 43 14.53 4.93 3.22
CA ASP A 43 14.50 3.76 4.07
C ASP A 43 13.10 3.08 4.06
N LEU A 44 13.06 1.86 4.58
CA LEU A 44 11.85 1.02 4.62
C LEU A 44 10.76 1.60 5.54
N SER A 45 11.13 2.32 6.60
CA SER A 45 10.16 2.96 7.49
C SER A 45 9.48 4.15 6.82
N THR A 46 10.20 4.94 6.02
CA THR A 46 9.65 6.03 5.22
C THR A 46 8.71 5.48 4.15
N ALA A 47 9.10 4.43 3.44
CA ALA A 47 8.24 3.70 2.52
C ALA A 47 6.94 3.22 3.21
N ALA A 48 7.05 2.59 4.38
CA ALA A 48 5.90 2.10 5.14
C ALA A 48 4.96 3.24 5.58
N ARG A 49 5.48 4.40 6.01
CA ARG A 49 4.65 5.57 6.36
C ARG A 49 3.87 6.10 5.16
N ASN A 50 4.53 6.23 4.00
CA ASN A 50 3.88 6.65 2.76
C ASN A 50 2.80 5.66 2.32
N SER A 51 3.04 4.34 2.52
CA SER A 51 2.00 3.33 2.32
C SER A 51 0.80 3.51 3.24
N LEU A 52 1.01 3.84 4.53
CA LEU A 52 -0.10 4.06 5.45
C LEU A 52 -0.97 5.26 5.04
N GLU A 53 -0.36 6.32 4.53
CA GLU A 53 -1.08 7.48 3.99
C GLU A 53 -1.91 7.09 2.77
N ALA A 54 -1.30 6.43 1.77
CA ALA A 54 -2.01 5.95 0.59
C ALA A 54 -3.16 4.97 0.92
N LEU A 55 -2.99 4.14 1.96
CA LEU A 55 -4.03 3.22 2.44
C LEU A 55 -5.21 3.95 3.10
N ARG A 56 -4.95 5.07 3.80
CA ARG A 56 -6.02 5.89 4.41
C ARG A 56 -6.88 6.53 3.33
N ASP A 57 -6.26 7.16 2.34
CA ASP A 57 -6.96 7.75 1.19
C ASP A 57 -7.81 6.70 0.43
N LEU A 58 -7.29 5.48 0.32
CA LEU A 58 -8.01 4.37 -0.33
C LEU A 58 -9.21 3.87 0.50
N ALA A 59 -9.11 3.92 1.84
CA ALA A 59 -10.18 3.49 2.75
C ALA A 59 -11.32 4.51 2.86
N GLU A 60 -11.02 5.80 2.68
CA GLU A 60 -12.03 6.88 2.72
C GLU A 60 -13.00 6.86 1.54
N THR A 61 -12.81 5.98 0.56
CA THR A 61 -13.65 5.91 -0.62
C THR A 61 -14.72 4.83 -0.50
N GLU A 62 -16.00 5.20 -0.61
CA GLU A 62 -17.11 4.24 -0.60
C GLU A 62 -16.97 3.21 -1.75
N ALA A 63 -17.22 1.94 -1.40
CA ALA A 63 -17.17 0.73 -2.25
C ALA A 63 -15.77 0.29 -2.74
N THR A 64 -14.87 -0.03 -1.81
CA THR A 64 -13.62 -0.74 -2.13
C THR A 64 -13.89 -2.23 -2.38
N PRO A 65 -13.53 -2.79 -3.56
CA PRO A 65 -13.66 -4.22 -3.84
C PRO A 65 -12.94 -5.08 -2.81
N THR A 66 -13.50 -6.26 -2.48
CA THR A 66 -12.96 -7.20 -1.49
C THR A 66 -11.46 -7.50 -1.69
N ARG A 67 -11.02 -7.70 -2.93
CA ARG A 67 -9.61 -7.96 -3.25
C ARG A 67 -8.69 -6.81 -2.87
N ILE A 68 -9.15 -5.57 -2.99
CA ILE A 68 -8.39 -4.39 -2.58
C ILE A 68 -8.38 -4.30 -1.06
N ALA A 69 -9.49 -4.57 -0.39
CA ALA A 69 -9.53 -4.60 1.08
C ALA A 69 -8.56 -5.65 1.67
N GLU A 70 -8.49 -6.85 1.07
CA GLU A 70 -7.55 -7.90 1.45
C GLU A 70 -6.10 -7.48 1.20
N ALA A 71 -5.78 -6.94 0.02
CA ALA A 71 -4.44 -6.46 -0.32
C ALA A 71 -4.00 -5.29 0.59
N SER A 72 -4.90 -4.37 0.89
CA SER A 72 -4.69 -3.25 1.82
C SER A 72 -4.42 -3.75 3.24
N THR A 73 -5.18 -4.73 3.72
CA THR A 73 -4.98 -5.35 5.04
C THR A 73 -3.62 -6.04 5.12
N HIS A 74 -3.23 -6.74 4.06
CA HIS A 74 -1.93 -7.42 3.99
C HIS A 74 -0.77 -6.41 3.99
N LEU A 75 -0.85 -5.33 3.19
CA LEU A 75 0.16 -4.27 3.19
C LEU A 75 0.25 -3.57 4.55
N LEU A 76 -0.90 -3.27 5.17
CA LEU A 76 -0.98 -2.66 6.50
C LEU A 76 -0.25 -3.49 7.56
N SER A 77 -0.38 -4.82 7.51
CA SER A 77 0.34 -5.72 8.42
C SER A 77 1.86 -5.57 8.30
N HIS A 78 2.39 -5.51 7.07
CA HIS A 78 3.82 -5.30 6.84
C HIS A 78 4.28 -3.92 7.31
N CYS A 79 3.50 -2.87 7.03
CA CYS A 79 3.82 -1.52 7.51
C CYS A 79 3.92 -1.46 9.03
N ARG A 80 3.01 -2.11 9.76
CA ARG A 80 3.02 -2.18 11.22
C ARG A 80 4.26 -2.90 11.77
N ILE A 81 4.63 -4.02 11.15
CA ILE A 81 5.86 -4.76 11.50
C ILE A 81 7.10 -3.88 11.30
N ILE A 82 7.20 -3.18 10.17
CA ILE A 82 8.32 -2.30 9.83
C ILE A 82 8.43 -1.13 10.82
N LEU A 83 7.29 -0.54 11.21
CA LEU A 83 7.26 0.61 12.10
C LEU A 83 7.34 0.25 13.58
N GLY A 84 7.30 -1.05 13.91
CA GLY A 84 7.28 -1.52 15.29
C GLY A 84 6.02 -1.12 16.05
N THR A 85 4.93 -0.80 15.34
CA THR A 85 3.66 -0.40 15.94
C THR A 85 2.71 -1.59 15.96
N SER A 86 2.63 -2.24 17.11
CA SER A 86 1.57 -3.18 17.44
C SER A 86 0.54 -2.42 18.26
N GLU A 87 -0.68 -2.32 17.74
CA GLU A 87 -1.88 -1.70 18.35
C GLU A 87 -2.03 -0.17 18.19
#